data_AF-A0A401YHL8-F1
#
_entry.id   AF-A0A401YHL8-F1
#
_cell.length_a   1.000
_cell.length_b   1.000
_cell.length_c   1.000
_cell.angle_alpha   90.00
_cell.angle_beta   90.00
_cell.angle_gamma   90.00
#
_symmetry.space_group_name_H-M   'P 1'
#
loop_
_entity.id
_entity.type
_entity.pdbx_description
1 polymer ?
#
loop_
_entity_poly.entity_id
_entity_poly.type
_entity_poly.pdbx_seq_one_letter_code
_entity_poly.pdbx_strand_id
1 'polypeptide(L)'
;MKFIEIEWRTDTRGFWLDPRPYLGELPKMRSTLPQGAWEFATDPGHYDFSSARCVKDLGFDTLVTPANSRQGLEILFSPNPWKHEEALRIRYTGIESLSVDWESQAAGGSVRDSLLLDEILPTDSGCRHEIALTGATILITCADLTASWEPRNR
;
A
#
# COMPACT_ATOMS: atom_id res chain seq x y z
N MET A 1 -11.73 0.77 1.32
CA MET A 1 -11.34 -0.64 1.15
C MET A 1 -12.59 -1.50 1.18
N LYS A 2 -12.60 -2.64 0.49
CA LYS A 2 -13.77 -3.51 0.34
C LYS A 2 -13.77 -4.69 1.31
N PHE A 3 -12.62 -5.32 1.52
CA PHE A 3 -12.46 -6.53 2.32
C PHE A 3 -11.48 -6.35 3.48
N ILE A 4 -10.46 -5.50 3.33
CA ILE A 4 -9.61 -5.13 4.46
C ILE A 4 -10.40 -4.28 5.45
N GLU A 5 -10.29 -4.64 6.73
CA GLU A 5 -10.90 -3.90 7.83
C GLU A 5 -9.83 -3.12 8.60
N ILE A 6 -10.09 -1.84 8.79
CA ILE A 6 -9.26 -0.91 9.57
C ILE A 6 -10.21 -0.11 10.46
N GLU A 7 -9.96 -0.12 11.77
CA GLU A 7 -10.80 0.55 12.75
C GLU A 7 -9.93 1.26 13.79
N TRP A 8 -10.18 2.55 14.03
CA TRP A 8 -9.59 3.22 15.19
C TRP A 8 -10.30 2.76 16.48
N ARG A 9 -9.54 2.15 17.39
CA ARG A 9 -10.04 1.69 18.67
C ARG A 9 -9.59 2.61 19.80
N THR A 10 -10.57 3.21 20.48
CA THR A 10 -10.34 4.24 21.50
C THR A 10 -9.79 3.67 22.81
N ASP A 11 -10.10 2.42 23.14
CA ASP A 11 -9.61 1.68 24.30
C ASP A 11 -8.12 1.37 24.19
N THR A 12 -7.66 0.95 23.01
CA THR A 12 -6.23 0.71 22.72
C THR A 12 -5.49 1.94 22.21
N ARG A 13 -6.20 3.03 21.91
CA ARG A 13 -5.69 4.24 21.26
C ARG A 13 -4.83 3.91 20.03
N GLY A 14 -5.37 3.08 19.15
CA GLY A 14 -4.65 2.61 17.97
C GLY A 14 -5.55 1.94 16.95
N PHE A 15 -4.98 1.66 15.78
CA PHE A 15 -5.69 0.98 14.70
C PHE A 15 -5.73 -0.52 14.95
N TRP A 16 -6.94 -1.08 14.93
CA TRP A 16 -7.16 -2.50 14.72
C TRP A 16 -7.19 -2.78 13.21
N LEU A 17 -6.48 -3.82 12.79
CA LEU A 17 -6.24 -4.14 11.39
C LEU A 17 -6.56 -5.62 11.14
N ASP A 18 -7.35 -5.92 10.12
CA ASP A 18 -7.67 -7.29 9.73
C ASP A 18 -7.62 -7.50 8.21
N PRO A 19 -6.56 -8.16 7.70
CA PRO A 19 -6.47 -8.52 6.29
C PRO A 19 -7.16 -9.86 5.98
N ARG A 20 -7.62 -10.63 6.97
CA ARG A 20 -8.11 -12.01 6.78
C ARG A 20 -9.28 -12.12 5.80
N PRO A 21 -10.28 -11.21 5.80
CA PRO A 21 -11.34 -11.28 4.80
C PRO A 21 -10.79 -11.08 3.38
N TYR A 22 -9.87 -10.13 3.19
CA TYR A 22 -9.20 -9.93 1.90
C TYR A 22 -8.39 -11.17 1.47
N LEU A 23 -7.62 -11.76 2.38
CA LEU A 23 -6.85 -12.99 2.10
C LEU A 23 -7.74 -14.18 1.72
N GLY A 24 -8.98 -14.24 2.22
CA GLY A 24 -9.97 -15.24 1.80
C GLY A 24 -10.52 -15.02 0.38
N GLU A 25 -10.53 -13.78 -0.10
CA GLU A 25 -11.01 -13.42 -1.44
C GLU A 25 -9.89 -13.41 -2.48
N LEU A 26 -8.66 -13.09 -2.08
CA LEU A 26 -7.51 -12.91 -2.97
C LEU A 26 -7.30 -14.10 -3.95
N PRO A 27 -7.36 -15.39 -3.53
CA PRO A 27 -7.23 -16.51 -4.45
C PRO A 27 -8.24 -16.53 -5.60
N LYS A 28 -9.44 -15.98 -5.39
CA LYS A 28 -10.51 -15.91 -6.40
C LYS A 28 -10.21 -14.89 -7.50
N MET A 29 -9.27 -13.97 -7.26
CA MET A 29 -8.89 -12.89 -8.19
C MET A 29 -7.68 -13.24 -9.04
N ARG A 30 -7.09 -14.44 -8.90
CA ARG A 30 -5.84 -14.84 -9.59
C ARG A 30 -5.87 -14.63 -11.10
N SER A 31 -6.99 -14.95 -11.74
CA SER A 31 -7.15 -14.89 -13.19
C SER A 31 -7.48 -13.49 -13.71
N THR A 32 -7.84 -12.56 -12.82
CA THR A 32 -8.27 -11.20 -13.18
C THR A 32 -7.27 -10.14 -12.76
N LEU A 33 -6.42 -10.42 -11.77
CA LEU A 33 -5.34 -9.52 -11.39
C LEU A 33 -4.20 -9.57 -12.42
N PRO A 34 -3.64 -8.40 -12.77
CA PRO A 34 -2.35 -8.32 -13.46
C PRO A 34 -1.25 -9.06 -12.71
N GLN A 35 -0.19 -9.46 -13.43
CA GLN A 35 0.84 -10.34 -12.86
C GLN A 35 1.55 -9.68 -11.68
N GLY A 36 2.01 -8.44 -11.84
CA GLY A 36 2.80 -7.80 -10.79
C GLY A 36 1.94 -7.41 -9.58
N ALA A 37 0.70 -7.00 -9.81
CA ALA A 37 -0.31 -6.79 -8.77
C ALA A 37 -0.58 -8.08 -7.96
N TRP A 38 -0.69 -9.23 -8.63
CA TRP A 38 -0.84 -10.54 -7.97
C TRP A 38 0.41 -10.90 -7.16
N GLU A 39 1.60 -10.80 -7.76
CA GLU A 39 2.87 -11.12 -7.10
C GLU A 39 3.08 -10.28 -5.84
N PHE A 40 2.75 -8.99 -5.90
CA PHE A 40 2.86 -8.10 -4.75
C PHE A 40 1.85 -8.48 -3.65
N ALA A 41 0.55 -8.56 -3.96
CA ALA A 41 -0.48 -8.88 -2.97
C ALA A 41 -0.34 -10.28 -2.35
N THR A 42 0.36 -11.19 -3.03
CA THR A 42 0.55 -12.59 -2.56
C THR A 42 1.95 -12.88 -2.03
N ASP A 43 2.83 -11.88 -1.91
CA ASP A 43 4.09 -12.08 -1.21
C ASP A 43 3.80 -12.61 0.22
N PRO A 44 4.39 -13.74 0.63
CA PRO A 44 4.07 -14.38 1.90
C PRO A 44 4.27 -13.47 3.13
N GLY A 45 5.16 -12.48 3.02
CA GLY A 45 5.43 -11.52 4.09
C GLY A 45 4.46 -10.34 4.12
N HIS A 46 3.72 -10.07 3.03
CA HIS A 46 2.98 -8.82 2.83
C HIS A 46 1.99 -8.52 3.97
N TYR A 47 1.19 -9.51 4.36
CA TYR A 47 0.18 -9.41 5.42
C TYR A 47 0.56 -10.14 6.72
N ASP A 48 1.76 -10.70 6.81
CA ASP A 48 2.28 -11.31 8.04
C ASP A 48 2.90 -10.23 8.93
N PHE A 49 2.20 -9.79 9.98
CA PHE A 49 2.66 -8.69 10.84
C PHE A 49 4.00 -8.95 11.54
N SER A 50 4.46 -10.20 11.60
CA SER A 50 5.78 -10.57 12.14
C SER A 50 6.92 -10.50 11.12
N SER A 51 6.60 -10.41 9.83
CA SER A 51 7.57 -10.39 8.74
C SER A 51 8.21 -9.01 8.54
N ALA A 52 9.50 -8.99 8.23
CA ALA A 52 10.23 -7.80 7.78
C ALA A 52 9.79 -7.31 6.39
N ARG A 53 9.03 -8.13 5.65
CA ARG A 53 8.42 -7.77 4.35
C ARG A 53 6.94 -7.43 4.44
N CYS A 54 6.41 -7.23 5.64
CA CYS A 54 5.04 -6.78 5.81
C CYS A 54 4.93 -5.29 5.55
N VAL A 55 3.93 -4.87 4.77
CA VAL A 55 3.73 -3.46 4.42
C VAL A 55 3.38 -2.58 5.63
N LYS A 56 2.74 -3.16 6.65
CA LYS A 56 2.35 -2.45 7.86
C LYS A 56 3.57 -1.81 8.53
N ASP A 57 3.40 -0.55 8.93
CA ASP A 57 4.35 0.34 9.60
C ASP A 57 5.43 0.95 8.70
N LEU A 58 5.44 0.64 7.40
CA LEU A 58 6.30 1.35 6.46
C LEU A 58 5.96 2.85 6.43
N GLY A 59 6.95 3.72 6.49
CA GLY A 59 6.72 5.17 6.49
C GLY A 59 6.60 5.71 5.08
N PHE A 60 5.52 6.43 4.75
CA PHE A 60 5.40 7.14 3.48
C PHE A 60 6.55 8.15 3.32
N ASP A 61 7.30 8.05 2.22
CA ASP A 61 8.47 8.91 1.96
C ASP A 61 8.23 9.83 0.77
N THR A 62 7.91 9.28 -0.40
CA THR A 62 7.77 10.10 -1.62
C THR A 62 6.80 9.45 -2.61
N LEU A 63 6.07 10.30 -3.32
CA LEU A 63 5.31 9.95 -4.51
C LEU A 63 5.86 10.75 -5.69
N VAL A 64 6.30 10.07 -6.75
CA VAL A 64 6.90 10.68 -7.94
C VAL A 64 6.00 10.49 -9.14
N THR A 65 5.57 11.59 -9.74
CA THR A 65 4.95 11.64 -11.07
C THR A 65 5.95 12.27 -12.05
N PRO A 66 6.51 11.50 -13.01
CA PRO A 66 7.31 12.09 -14.07
C PRO A 66 6.54 13.20 -14.80
N ALA A 67 7.22 14.28 -15.21
CA ALA A 67 6.56 15.47 -15.77
C ALA A 67 5.71 15.20 -17.04
N ASN A 68 5.84 14.02 -17.67
CA ASN A 68 5.11 13.61 -18.88
C ASN A 68 4.21 12.36 -18.63
N SER A 69 3.64 12.23 -17.42
CA SER A 69 3.15 10.98 -16.82
C SER A 69 1.80 10.42 -17.32
N ARG A 70 1.76 9.96 -18.58
CA ARG A 70 0.91 8.81 -18.93
C ARG A 70 1.61 7.45 -18.73
N GLN A 71 2.90 7.44 -18.42
CA GLN A 71 3.72 6.22 -18.49
C GLN A 71 4.20 5.66 -17.15
N GLY A 72 4.11 6.39 -16.04
CA GLY A 72 4.52 5.83 -14.75
C GLY A 72 4.20 6.70 -13.55
N LEU A 73 4.01 6.05 -12.41
CA LEU A 73 3.91 6.62 -11.06
C LEU A 73 4.79 5.76 -10.16
N GLU A 74 5.47 6.37 -9.21
CA GLU A 74 6.27 5.64 -8.23
C GLU A 74 5.92 6.10 -6.82
N ILE A 75 5.80 5.15 -5.90
CA ILE A 75 5.73 5.41 -4.46
C ILE A 75 6.95 4.76 -3.80
N LEU A 76 7.60 5.51 -2.93
CA LEU A 76 8.64 5.04 -2.04
C LEU A 76 8.14 5.07 -0.60
N PHE A 77 8.26 3.93 0.05
CA PHE A 77 8.09 3.79 1.48
C PHE A 77 9.43 3.54 2.16
N SER A 78 9.72 4.35 3.17
CA SER A 78 10.88 4.22 4.02
C SER A 78 10.72 3.07 5.05
N PRO A 79 11.81 2.36 5.39
CA PRO A 79 11.79 1.34 6.41
C PRO A 79 11.45 1.93 7.77
N ASN A 80 10.64 1.22 8.56
CA ASN A 80 10.55 1.48 9.98
C ASN A 80 11.77 0.85 10.70
N PRO A 81 12.58 1.63 11.44
CA PRO A 81 13.78 1.13 12.11
C PRO A 81 13.58 -0.06 13.06
N TRP A 82 12.35 -0.29 13.52
CA TRP A 82 12.04 -1.40 14.44
C TRP A 82 11.67 -2.71 13.73
N LYS A 83 11.29 -2.67 12.44
CA LYS A 83 10.69 -3.83 11.75
C LYS A 83 11.28 -4.10 10.37
N HIS A 84 11.66 -3.06 9.63
CA HIS A 84 12.07 -3.17 8.24
C HIS A 84 13.54 -2.80 8.09
N GLU A 85 14.26 -3.62 7.33
CA GLU A 85 15.65 -3.35 6.94
C GLU A 85 15.72 -2.59 5.59
N GLU A 86 14.70 -2.76 4.75
CA GLU A 86 14.64 -2.30 3.37
C GLU A 86 13.47 -1.33 3.14
N ALA A 87 13.66 -0.41 2.19
CA ALA A 87 12.59 0.41 1.66
C ALA A 87 11.73 -0.41 0.69
N LEU A 88 10.45 -0.08 0.60
CA LEU A 88 9.55 -0.64 -0.42
C LEU A 88 9.33 0.41 -1.51
N ARG A 89 9.67 0.04 -2.74
CA ARG A 89 9.40 0.84 -3.92
C ARG A 89 8.32 0.17 -4.75
N ILE A 90 7.28 0.92 -5.10
CA ILE A 90 6.19 0.45 -5.95
C ILE A 90 6.14 1.33 -7.20
N ARG A 91 6.25 0.71 -8.37
CA ARG A 91 6.16 1.36 -9.67
C ARG A 91 4.89 0.91 -10.37
N TYR A 92 4.07 1.87 -10.77
CA TYR A 92 2.82 1.64 -11.46
C TYR A 92 2.95 2.01 -12.93
N THR A 93 2.27 1.27 -13.79
CA THR A 93 2.27 1.47 -15.25
C THR A 93 0.85 1.62 -15.77
N GLY A 94 0.68 2.38 -16.86
CA GLY A 94 -0.65 2.61 -17.45
C GLY A 94 -1.62 3.28 -16.47
N ILE A 95 -1.19 4.37 -15.83
CA ILE A 95 -2.00 5.09 -14.83
C ILE A 95 -3.25 5.67 -15.48
N GLU A 96 -4.40 5.32 -14.93
CA GLU A 96 -5.70 5.89 -15.31
C GLU A 96 -6.13 6.99 -14.34
N SER A 97 -5.89 6.78 -13.04
CA SER A 97 -6.18 7.77 -12.01
C SER A 97 -5.28 7.62 -10.79
N LEU A 98 -5.09 8.76 -10.11
CA LEU A 98 -4.46 8.87 -8.80
C LEU A 98 -5.31 9.86 -7.99
N SER A 99 -5.69 9.48 -6.78
CA SER A 99 -6.26 10.38 -5.79
C SER A 99 -5.62 10.15 -4.43
N VAL A 100 -5.34 11.23 -3.72
CA VAL A 100 -4.88 11.19 -2.33
C VAL A 100 -5.86 11.98 -1.50
N ASP A 101 -6.52 11.30 -0.58
CA ASP A 101 -7.41 11.91 0.40
C ASP A 101 -6.69 12.00 1.74
N TRP A 102 -6.40 13.22 2.18
CA TRP A 102 -5.75 13.48 3.44
C TRP A 102 -6.82 13.74 4.50
N GLU A 103 -6.88 12.90 5.52
CA GLU A 103 -7.74 13.20 6.66
C GLU A 103 -7.18 14.45 7.35
N SER A 104 -8.02 15.48 7.51
CA SER A 104 -7.59 16.76 8.09
C SER A 104 -7.07 16.54 9.51
N GLN A 105 -5.74 16.55 9.66
CA GLN A 105 -4.97 16.31 10.88
C GLN A 105 -5.77 16.39 12.20
N ALA A 106 -6.10 15.25 12.77
CA ALA A 106 -6.50 15.14 14.17
C ALA A 106 -5.29 14.74 15.02
N ALA A 107 -4.68 15.76 15.65
CA ALA A 107 -3.87 15.72 16.87
C ALA A 107 -2.52 14.94 16.85
N GLY A 108 -1.42 15.70 16.72
CA GLY A 108 -0.10 15.33 17.27
C GLY A 108 1.00 15.27 16.21
N GLY A 109 1.78 16.34 16.10
CA GLY A 109 2.76 16.52 15.03
C GLY A 109 3.88 15.46 14.97
N SER A 110 4.48 15.37 13.78
CA SER A 110 5.76 14.74 13.46
C SER A 110 5.82 13.22 13.24
N VAL A 111 4.71 12.50 13.14
CA VAL A 111 4.77 11.11 12.64
C VAL A 111 4.61 11.15 11.13
N ARG A 112 5.62 10.70 10.38
CA ARG A 112 5.46 10.41 8.95
C ARG A 112 4.32 9.40 8.82
N ASP A 113 3.36 9.67 7.95
CA ASP A 113 2.22 8.78 7.76
C ASP A 113 2.68 7.35 7.49
N SER A 114 2.26 6.43 8.34
CA SER A 114 2.67 5.03 8.28
C SER A 114 1.60 4.21 7.58
N LEU A 115 2.01 3.27 6.74
CA LEU A 115 1.13 2.36 6.04
C LEU A 115 0.46 1.43 7.06
N LEU A 116 -0.87 1.45 7.10
CA LEU A 116 -1.68 0.57 7.92
C LEU A 116 -1.84 -0.78 7.23
N LEU A 117 -2.56 -0.78 6.10
CA LEU A 117 -2.71 -1.88 5.16
C LEU A 117 -2.97 -1.31 3.76
N ASP A 118 -2.92 -2.18 2.75
CA ASP A 118 -3.31 -1.88 1.38
C ASP A 118 -4.14 -3.01 0.78
N GLU A 119 -4.98 -2.69 -0.20
CA GLU A 119 -5.86 -3.63 -0.87
C GLU A 119 -5.74 -3.47 -2.38
N ILE A 120 -5.62 -4.59 -3.10
CA ILE A 120 -5.59 -4.60 -4.56
C ILE A 120 -6.78 -5.38 -5.10
N LEU A 121 -7.57 -4.71 -5.94
CA LEU A 121 -8.74 -5.29 -6.59
C LEU A 121 -8.63 -5.19 -8.11
N PRO A 122 -9.11 -6.19 -8.87
CA PRO A 122 -9.12 -6.12 -10.32
C PRO A 122 -10.07 -5.02 -10.83
N THR A 123 -9.74 -4.45 -11.98
CA THR A 123 -10.60 -3.57 -12.78
C THR A 123 -10.68 -4.11 -14.21
N ASP A 124 -11.51 -3.52 -15.07
CA ASP A 124 -11.64 -3.96 -16.47
C ASP A 124 -10.33 -3.84 -17.27
N SER A 125 -9.45 -2.92 -16.88
CA SER A 125 -8.21 -2.56 -17.59
C SER A 125 -6.92 -2.85 -16.80
N GLY A 126 -7.03 -3.42 -15.59
CA GLY A 126 -5.88 -3.70 -14.74
C GLY A 126 -6.28 -3.92 -13.29
N CYS A 127 -5.82 -3.02 -12.40
CA CYS A 127 -6.15 -3.08 -10.99
C CYS A 127 -6.31 -1.70 -10.35
N ARG A 128 -7.04 -1.68 -9.23
CA ARG A 128 -7.07 -0.57 -8.28
C ARG A 128 -6.30 -0.96 -7.03
N HIS A 129 -5.32 -0.15 -6.67
CA HIS A 129 -4.56 -0.26 -5.44
C HIS A 129 -5.01 0.84 -4.49
N GLU A 130 -5.53 0.44 -3.34
CA GLU A 130 -5.95 1.33 -2.26
C GLU A 130 -5.02 1.16 -1.07
N ILE A 131 -4.37 2.23 -0.63
CA ILE A 131 -3.38 2.21 0.45
C ILE A 131 -3.91 3.09 1.58
N ALA A 132 -4.12 2.50 2.75
CA ALA A 132 -4.46 3.24 3.95
C ALA A 132 -3.19 3.59 4.72
N LEU A 133 -3.04 4.87 5.00
CA LEU A 133 -2.04 5.41 5.91
C LEU A 133 -2.73 5.88 7.20
N THR A 134 -1.94 6.18 8.23
CA THR A 134 -2.45 6.72 9.50
C THR A 134 -3.27 8.01 9.35
N GLY A 135 -2.99 8.84 8.34
CA GLY A 135 -3.66 10.13 8.12
C GLY A 135 -4.10 10.36 6.67
N ALA A 136 -4.09 9.33 5.83
CA ALA A 136 -4.47 9.47 4.42
C ALA A 136 -4.92 8.16 3.80
N THR A 137 -5.62 8.27 2.69
CA THR A 137 -5.84 7.15 1.76
C THR A 137 -5.33 7.53 0.38
N ILE A 138 -4.51 6.65 -0.22
CA ILE A 138 -4.05 6.77 -1.61
C ILE A 138 -4.82 5.75 -2.44
N LEU A 139 -5.45 6.19 -3.53
CA LEU A 139 -6.08 5.31 -4.51
C LEU A 139 -5.42 5.51 -5.87
N ILE A 140 -5.04 4.39 -6.49
CA ILE A 140 -4.41 4.35 -7.81
C ILE A 140 -5.14 3.32 -8.66
N THR A 141 -5.57 3.72 -9.85
CA THR A 141 -6.01 2.78 -10.89
C THR A 141 -4.95 2.74 -11.98
N CYS A 142 -4.50 1.53 -12.32
CA CYS A 142 -3.38 1.31 -13.24
C CYS A 142 -3.53 -0.01 -14.01
N ALA A 143 -2.76 -0.17 -15.08
CA ALA A 143 -2.72 -1.41 -15.85
C ALA A 143 -2.03 -2.54 -15.06
N ASP A 144 -0.90 -2.26 -14.41
CA ASP A 144 -0.17 -3.16 -13.53
C ASP A 144 0.81 -2.37 -12.64
N LEU A 145 1.37 -3.03 -11.63
CA LEU A 145 2.42 -2.52 -10.75
C LEU A 145 3.56 -3.51 -10.58
N THR A 146 4.73 -3.02 -10.20
CA THR A 146 5.86 -3.85 -9.76
C THR A 146 6.38 -3.32 -8.43
N ALA A 147 6.79 -4.22 -7.56
CA ALA A 147 7.30 -3.88 -6.24
C ALA A 147 8.70 -4.46 -6.01
N SER A 148 9.58 -3.67 -5.40
CA SER A 148 10.91 -4.10 -4.99
C SER A 148 11.21 -3.64 -3.57
N TRP A 149 11.76 -4.57 -2.78
CA TRP A 149 12.42 -4.26 -1.52
C TRP A 149 13.87 -3.93 -1.83
N GLU A 150 14.32 -2.74 -1.44
CA GLU A 150 15.64 -2.21 -1.77
C GLU A 150 16.30 -1.62 -0.52
N PRO A 151 17.63 -1.80 -0.33
CA PRO A 151 18.35 -1.05 0.68
C PRO A 151 18.10 0.44 0.51
N ARG A 152 17.90 1.16 1.61
CA ARG A 152 17.76 2.62 1.55
C ARG A 152 19.08 3.23 1.10
N ASN A 153 19.20 3.56 -0.18
CA ASN A 153 20.30 4.38 -0.68
C ASN A 153 20.19 5.75 0.02
N ARG A 154 21.23 6.09 0.79
CA ARG A 154 21.33 7.36 1.52
C ARG A 154 21.55 8.53 0.59
#